data_AF-A0A249NTG4-F1
#
_entry.id   AF-A0A249NTG4-F1
#
_cell.length_a   1.000
_cell.length_b   1.000
_cell.length_c   1.000
_cell.angle_alpha   90.00
_cell.angle_beta   90.00
_cell.angle_gamma   90.00
#
_symmetry.space_group_name_H-M   'P 1'
#
loop_
_entity.id
_entity.type
_entity.pdbx_description
1 polymer ?
#
loop_
_entity_poly.entity_id
_entity_poly.type
_entity_poly.pdbx_seq_one_letter_code
_entity_poly.pdbx_strand_id
1 'polypeptide(L)'
;MMSKAQKLRAKRKAQLGRPRKANAERFACGKIKPGWSKRESEKEAMAVALAARKRMHGLETSSSFAGYTLGRLFLDGRITEAQREAGDDYAKGMARYYHLTGIPFPSVRAQAIDRVRGHAPETNEERHRQIKRASDKVMRLEGVLLGCDEGRQVKTTVFNVCVMDYEGLRMMPEAQLLWLKRGLNALVSEKGLRDYGERVSI
;
A
#
# COMPACT_ATOMS: atom_id res chain seq x y z
N MET A 1 -39.39 -7.73 -19.52
CA MET A 1 -38.92 -6.42 -19.00
C MET A 1 -39.00 -6.41 -17.47
N MET A 2 -37.97 -5.96 -16.75
CA MET A 2 -38.02 -5.88 -15.28
C MET A 2 -38.84 -4.67 -14.80
N SER A 3 -39.66 -4.86 -13.76
CA SER A 3 -40.48 -3.80 -13.15
C SER A 3 -39.62 -2.74 -12.46
N LYS A 4 -40.17 -1.52 -12.28
CA LYS A 4 -39.49 -0.41 -11.59
C LYS A 4 -39.02 -0.80 -10.18
N ALA A 5 -39.80 -1.61 -9.47
CA ALA A 5 -39.47 -2.16 -8.16
C ALA A 5 -38.32 -3.20 -8.21
N GLN A 6 -38.30 -4.05 -9.24
CA GLN A 6 -37.20 -5.00 -9.46
C GLN A 6 -35.89 -4.29 -9.81
N LYS A 7 -35.95 -3.25 -10.65
CA LYS A 7 -34.80 -2.39 -10.98
C LYS A 7 -34.25 -1.68 -9.73
N LEU A 8 -35.13 -1.15 -8.88
CA LEU A 8 -34.72 -0.50 -7.62
C LEU A 8 -34.09 -1.49 -6.63
N ARG A 9 -34.65 -2.70 -6.50
CA ARG A 9 -34.08 -3.77 -5.68
C ARG A 9 -32.71 -4.23 -6.20
N ALA A 10 -32.55 -4.37 -7.52
CA ALA A 10 -31.27 -4.70 -8.14
C ALA A 10 -30.23 -3.59 -7.91
N LYS A 11 -30.61 -2.31 -8.06
CA LYS A 11 -29.75 -1.15 -7.80
C LYS A 11 -29.31 -1.06 -6.34
N ARG A 12 -30.23 -1.30 -5.39
CA ARG A 12 -29.91 -1.38 -3.95
C ARG A 12 -29.03 -2.58 -3.63
N LYS A 13 -29.27 -3.74 -4.25
CA LYS A 13 -28.43 -4.94 -4.10
C LYS A 13 -27.00 -4.72 -4.62
N ALA A 14 -26.85 -3.93 -5.68
CA ALA A 14 -25.55 -3.51 -6.20
C ALA A 14 -24.84 -2.48 -5.30
N GLN A 15 -25.59 -1.63 -4.57
CA GLN A 15 -25.03 -0.65 -3.63
C GLN A 15 -24.71 -1.20 -2.22
N LEU A 16 -25.29 -2.33 -1.82
CA LEU A 16 -25.23 -2.86 -0.44
C LEU A 16 -23.92 -3.57 -0.05
N GLY A 17 -22.86 -3.49 -0.84
CA GLY A 17 -21.58 -4.14 -0.53
C GLY A 17 -21.70 -5.67 -0.52
N ARG A 18 -21.11 -6.35 0.48
CA ARG A 18 -21.13 -7.82 0.60
C ARG A 18 -22.57 -8.35 0.61
N PRO A 19 -22.95 -9.32 -0.25
CA PRO A 19 -24.24 -9.98 -0.18
C PRO A 19 -24.51 -10.52 1.23
N ARG A 20 -25.76 -10.38 1.70
CA ARG A 20 -26.15 -10.93 3.00
C ARG A 20 -25.88 -12.44 3.02
N LYS A 21 -25.15 -12.89 4.04
CA LYS A 21 -24.90 -14.32 4.27
C LYS A 21 -26.21 -15.04 4.53
N ALA A 22 -26.50 -16.08 3.73
CA ALA A 22 -27.75 -16.82 3.77
C ALA A 22 -27.96 -17.57 5.10
N ASN A 23 -26.90 -18.17 5.65
CA ASN A 23 -26.99 -19.09 6.78
C ASN A 23 -26.44 -18.50 8.10
N ALA A 24 -26.36 -17.16 8.20
CA ALA A 24 -25.83 -16.52 9.40
C ALA A 24 -26.89 -16.39 10.49
N GLU A 25 -26.60 -16.94 11.68
CA GLU A 25 -27.43 -16.71 12.86
C GLU A 25 -27.41 -15.23 13.26
N ARG A 26 -28.59 -14.66 13.52
CA ARG A 26 -28.76 -13.25 13.83
C ARG A 26 -29.55 -13.06 15.12
N PHE A 27 -29.33 -11.95 15.79
CA PHE A 27 -30.27 -11.43 16.78
C PHE A 27 -31.51 -10.87 16.08
N ALA A 28 -32.59 -10.67 16.83
CA ALA A 28 -33.83 -10.06 16.32
C ALA A 28 -33.58 -8.66 15.67
N CYS A 29 -32.58 -7.92 16.16
CA CYS A 29 -32.14 -6.64 15.58
C CYS A 29 -31.35 -6.76 14.25
N GLY A 30 -31.20 -7.97 13.70
CA GLY A 30 -30.56 -8.23 12.40
C GLY A 30 -29.04 -8.33 12.42
N LYS A 31 -28.38 -8.02 13.55
CA LYS A 31 -26.93 -8.22 13.75
C LYS A 31 -26.57 -9.71 13.80
N ILE A 32 -25.45 -10.11 13.20
CA ILE A 32 -24.96 -11.49 13.24
C ILE A 32 -24.50 -11.80 14.67
N LYS A 33 -24.84 -12.99 15.19
CA LYS A 33 -24.42 -13.43 16.52
C LYS A 33 -22.89 -13.65 16.57
N PRO A 34 -22.19 -13.21 17.63
CA PRO A 34 -20.73 -13.34 17.74
C PRO A 34 -20.22 -14.78 17.65
N GLY A 35 -20.98 -15.75 18.16
CA GLY A 35 -20.63 -17.17 18.09
C GLY A 35 -20.58 -17.71 16.66
N TRP A 36 -21.39 -17.14 15.75
CA TRP A 36 -21.38 -17.50 14.34
C TRP A 36 -20.23 -16.81 13.59
N SER A 37 -19.96 -15.53 13.88
CA SER A 37 -18.86 -14.79 13.23
C SER A 37 -17.48 -15.35 13.56
N LYS A 38 -17.30 -15.96 14.74
CA LYS A 38 -16.03 -16.63 15.12
C LYS A 38 -15.76 -17.94 14.37
N ARG A 39 -16.78 -18.53 13.74
CA ARG A 39 -16.67 -19.77 12.95
C ARG A 39 -16.43 -19.50 11.46
N GLU A 40 -16.42 -18.22 11.04
CA GLU A 40 -16.14 -17.86 9.66
C GLU A 40 -14.70 -18.23 9.30
N SER A 41 -14.53 -18.96 8.20
CA SER A 41 -13.20 -19.28 7.71
C SER A 41 -12.53 -18.04 7.10
N GLU A 42 -11.20 -17.98 7.15
CA GLU A 42 -10.43 -16.90 6.51
C GLU A 42 -10.76 -16.77 5.01
N LYS A 43 -11.01 -17.89 4.33
CA LYS A 43 -11.46 -17.93 2.93
C LYS A 43 -12.80 -17.20 2.72
N GLU A 44 -13.77 -17.40 3.60
CA GLU A 44 -15.08 -16.74 3.53
C GLU A 44 -14.99 -15.24 3.84
N ALA A 45 -14.09 -14.85 4.74
CA ALA A 45 -13.80 -13.45 5.04
C ALA A 45 -13.14 -12.76 3.83
N MET A 46 -12.17 -13.42 3.18
CA MET A 46 -11.45 -12.89 2.03
C MET A 46 -12.22 -12.94 0.71
N ALA A 47 -13.29 -13.74 0.61
CA ALA A 47 -14.04 -13.94 -0.64
C ALA A 47 -14.50 -12.62 -1.31
N VAL A 48 -14.87 -11.62 -0.51
CA VAL A 48 -15.26 -10.30 -1.03
C VAL A 48 -14.07 -9.54 -1.60
N ALA A 49 -12.94 -9.58 -0.91
CA ALA A 49 -11.72 -8.93 -1.35
C ALA A 49 -11.19 -9.59 -2.63
N LEU A 50 -11.21 -10.92 -2.70
CA LEU A 50 -10.86 -11.69 -3.90
C LEU A 50 -11.79 -11.36 -5.07
N ALA A 51 -13.10 -11.31 -4.85
CA ALA A 51 -14.07 -10.95 -5.90
C ALA A 51 -13.91 -9.50 -6.37
N ALA A 52 -13.59 -8.57 -5.47
CA ALA A 52 -13.29 -7.19 -5.82
C ALA A 52 -11.98 -7.08 -6.63
N ARG A 53 -10.91 -7.78 -6.22
CA ARG A 53 -9.62 -7.84 -6.93
C ARG A 53 -9.77 -8.40 -8.33
N LYS A 54 -10.51 -9.51 -8.49
CA LYS A 54 -10.80 -10.08 -9.81
C LYS A 54 -11.52 -9.07 -10.70
N ARG A 55 -12.53 -8.38 -10.18
CA ARG A 55 -13.34 -7.41 -10.94
C ARG A 55 -12.56 -6.16 -11.35
N MET A 56 -11.80 -5.60 -10.42
CA MET A 56 -11.12 -4.31 -10.60
C MET A 56 -9.77 -4.46 -11.31
N HIS A 57 -9.05 -5.54 -11.03
CA HIS A 57 -7.65 -5.69 -11.38
C HIS A 57 -7.34 -6.97 -12.16
N GLY A 58 -8.32 -7.86 -12.38
CA GLY A 58 -8.10 -9.15 -13.03
C GLY A 58 -7.28 -10.15 -12.21
N LEU A 59 -7.06 -9.88 -10.93
CA LEU A 59 -6.18 -10.67 -10.06
C LEU A 59 -6.98 -11.67 -9.21
N GLU A 60 -6.65 -12.95 -9.31
CA GLU A 60 -7.17 -14.03 -8.46
C GLU A 60 -6.15 -14.46 -7.41
N THR A 61 -5.63 -13.51 -6.62
CA THR A 61 -4.65 -13.81 -5.58
C THR A 61 -5.09 -13.32 -4.20
N SER A 62 -4.80 -14.14 -3.19
CA SER A 62 -4.91 -13.78 -1.77
C SER A 62 -3.78 -12.87 -1.32
N SER A 63 -2.68 -12.78 -2.08
CA SER A 63 -1.50 -11.98 -1.73
C SER A 63 -1.87 -10.56 -1.32
N SER A 64 -1.22 -10.07 -0.26
CA SER A 64 -1.33 -8.69 0.21
C SER A 64 -0.85 -7.68 -0.85
N PHE A 65 0.01 -8.11 -1.78
CA PHE A 65 0.52 -7.29 -2.88
C PHE A 65 -0.58 -6.80 -3.83
N ALA A 66 -1.72 -7.49 -3.91
CA ALA A 66 -2.87 -7.01 -4.69
C ALA A 66 -3.53 -5.76 -4.10
N GLY A 67 -3.14 -5.32 -2.90
CA GLY A 67 -3.72 -4.17 -2.20
C GLY A 67 -3.23 -2.80 -2.69
N TYR A 68 -2.07 -2.71 -3.34
CA TYR A 68 -1.43 -1.44 -3.72
C TYR A 68 -0.71 -1.55 -5.07
N THR A 69 -0.45 -0.41 -5.70
CA THR A 69 -0.02 -0.28 -7.10
C THR A 69 1.32 -0.95 -7.35
N LEU A 70 2.32 -0.70 -6.50
CA LEU A 70 3.64 -1.34 -6.61
C LEU A 70 3.55 -2.87 -6.47
N GLY A 71 2.73 -3.36 -5.54
CA GLY A 71 2.50 -4.79 -5.37
C GLY A 71 1.80 -5.42 -6.57
N ARG A 72 0.85 -4.70 -7.19
CA ARG A 72 0.20 -5.15 -8.44
C ARG A 72 1.18 -5.19 -9.61
N LEU A 73 2.07 -4.21 -9.77
CA LEU A 73 3.13 -4.23 -10.79
C LEU A 73 4.07 -5.45 -10.63
N PHE A 74 4.35 -5.86 -9.39
CA PHE A 74 5.12 -7.08 -9.11
C PHE A 74 4.34 -8.35 -9.49
N LEU A 75 3.05 -8.43 -9.14
CA LEU A 75 2.20 -9.56 -9.52
C LEU A 75 2.02 -9.68 -11.04
N ASP A 76 2.07 -8.55 -11.76
CA ASP A 76 2.05 -8.48 -13.22
C ASP A 76 3.41 -8.84 -13.85
N GLY A 77 4.45 -9.11 -13.05
CA GLY A 77 5.81 -9.42 -13.52
C GLY A 77 6.56 -8.22 -14.13
N ARG A 78 6.04 -7.00 -13.95
CA ARG A 78 6.65 -5.78 -14.54
C ARG A 78 7.87 -5.29 -13.77
N ILE A 79 7.99 -5.67 -12.49
CA ILE A 79 9.12 -5.35 -11.62
C ILE A 79 9.57 -6.61 -10.85
N THR A 80 10.83 -6.63 -10.40
CA THR A 80 11.38 -7.74 -9.62
C THR A 80 11.00 -7.66 -8.14
N GLU A 81 11.20 -8.75 -7.41
CA GLU A 81 11.00 -8.75 -5.95
C GLU A 81 11.89 -7.74 -5.23
N ALA A 82 13.18 -7.68 -5.59
CA ALA A 82 14.11 -6.71 -5.03
C ALA A 82 13.65 -5.26 -5.26
N GLN A 83 13.14 -4.96 -6.46
CA GLN A 83 12.57 -3.66 -6.79
C GLN A 83 11.33 -3.33 -5.96
N ARG A 84 10.41 -4.29 -5.80
CA ARG A 84 9.24 -4.14 -4.92
C ARG A 84 9.67 -3.84 -3.49
N GLU A 85 10.60 -4.62 -2.93
CA GLU A 85 11.06 -4.44 -1.56
C GLU A 85 11.73 -3.09 -1.33
N ALA A 86 12.55 -2.63 -2.27
CA ALA A 86 13.19 -1.32 -2.19
C ALA A 86 12.13 -0.20 -2.25
N GLY A 87 11.11 -0.33 -3.09
CA GLY A 87 9.98 0.60 -3.13
C GLY A 87 9.17 0.60 -1.83
N ASP A 88 8.95 -0.57 -1.22
CA ASP A 88 8.27 -0.69 0.08
C ASP A 88 9.10 -0.08 1.23
N ASP A 89 10.42 -0.25 1.26
CA ASP A 89 11.30 0.43 2.24
C ASP A 89 11.29 1.95 2.05
N TYR A 90 11.32 2.43 0.80
CA TYR A 90 11.18 3.85 0.48
C TYR A 90 9.84 4.40 0.99
N ALA A 91 8.73 3.71 0.71
CA ALA A 91 7.40 4.06 1.18
C ALA A 91 7.31 4.16 2.71
N LYS A 92 7.91 3.20 3.42
CA LYS A 92 7.98 3.19 4.90
C LYS A 92 8.82 4.35 5.44
N GLY A 93 9.95 4.64 4.80
CA GLY A 93 10.80 5.79 5.15
C GLY A 93 10.03 7.12 5.04
N MET A 94 9.32 7.32 3.93
CA MET A 94 8.48 8.50 3.71
C MET A 94 7.35 8.61 4.73
N ALA A 95 6.63 7.51 4.99
CA ALA A 95 5.54 7.50 5.97
C ALA A 95 6.05 7.84 7.38
N ARG A 96 7.19 7.29 7.79
CA ARG A 96 7.81 7.61 9.08
C ARG A 96 8.22 9.08 9.16
N TYR A 97 8.77 9.63 8.08
CA TYR A 97 9.12 11.05 8.01
C TYR A 97 7.89 11.96 8.18
N TYR A 98 6.83 11.75 7.39
CA TYR A 98 5.59 12.53 7.50
C TYR A 98 4.99 12.44 8.91
N HIS A 99 4.95 11.23 9.49
CA HIS A 99 4.45 11.01 10.84
C HIS A 99 5.25 11.77 11.90
N LEU A 100 6.57 11.65 11.91
CA LEU A 100 7.44 12.27 12.92
C LEU A 100 7.50 13.80 12.81
N THR A 101 7.45 14.33 11.58
CA THR A 101 7.48 15.77 11.32
C THR A 101 6.12 16.45 11.48
N GLY A 102 5.04 15.67 11.64
CA GLY A 102 3.68 16.21 11.72
C GLY A 102 3.13 16.75 10.40
N ILE A 103 3.83 16.51 9.28
CA ILE A 103 3.35 16.87 7.95
C ILE A 103 2.25 15.87 7.55
N PRO A 104 1.06 16.34 7.13
CA PRO A 104 0.00 15.46 6.68
C PRO A 104 0.48 14.52 5.57
N PHE A 105 0.21 13.23 5.74
CA PHE A 105 0.58 12.24 4.74
C PHE A 105 -0.23 12.47 3.44
N PRO A 106 0.40 12.46 2.26
CA PRO A 106 -0.21 13.01 1.04
C PRO A 106 -1.25 12.11 0.37
N SER A 107 -1.43 10.85 0.80
CA SER A 107 -2.41 9.94 0.19
C SER A 107 -3.15 9.05 1.20
N VAL A 108 -4.40 8.72 0.90
CA VAL A 108 -5.19 7.75 1.67
C VAL A 108 -4.87 6.36 1.15
N ARG A 109 -3.83 5.71 1.70
CA ARG A 109 -3.33 4.41 1.19
C ARG A 109 -4.16 3.24 1.72
N ALA A 110 -4.14 2.14 0.97
CA ALA A 110 -4.73 0.87 1.41
C ALA A 110 -3.94 0.21 2.56
N GLN A 111 -2.64 0.49 2.67
CA GLN A 111 -1.79 0.03 3.78
C GLN A 111 -1.74 1.09 4.88
N ALA A 112 -2.04 0.68 6.12
CA ALA A 112 -1.89 1.50 7.31
C ALA A 112 -0.42 1.50 7.78
N ILE A 113 0.44 2.22 7.06
CA ILE A 113 1.88 2.34 7.39
C ILE A 113 2.09 3.26 8.61
N ASP A 114 1.13 4.15 8.85
CA ASP A 114 1.07 5.19 9.87
C ASP A 114 0.48 4.74 11.21
N ARG A 115 -0.09 3.53 11.29
CA ARG A 115 -0.84 3.07 12.47
C ARG A 115 0.09 2.48 13.53
N VAL A 116 0.87 3.34 14.18
CA VAL A 116 1.60 3.02 15.41
C VAL A 116 0.77 3.45 16.61
N ARG A 117 0.54 2.54 17.57
CA ARG A 117 -0.14 2.83 18.85
C ARG A 117 0.68 3.83 19.66
N GLY A 118 0.00 4.75 20.34
CA GLY A 118 0.60 5.86 21.09
C GLY A 118 1.76 5.43 21.98
N HIS A 119 2.90 6.08 21.80
CA HIS A 119 4.02 5.98 22.71
C HIS A 119 3.82 6.93 23.90
N ALA A 120 4.35 6.53 25.06
CA ALA A 120 4.54 7.36 26.24
C ALA A 120 5.25 8.67 25.87
N PRO A 121 5.19 9.75 26.68
CA PRO A 121 5.79 11.03 26.32
C PRO A 121 7.30 10.87 26.08
N GLU A 122 7.69 10.76 24.81
CA GLU A 122 9.08 10.75 24.40
C GLU A 122 9.71 12.09 24.81
N THR A 123 10.90 12.03 25.39
CA THR A 123 11.65 13.24 25.74
C THR A 123 11.94 14.05 24.47
N ASN A 124 11.96 15.38 24.59
CA ASN A 124 12.11 16.29 23.45
C ASN A 124 13.38 15.99 22.62
N GLU A 125 14.47 15.58 23.28
CA GLU A 125 15.74 15.24 22.62
C GLU A 125 15.71 13.95 21.80
N GLU A 126 15.12 12.87 22.32
CA GLU A 126 15.02 11.61 21.60
C GLU A 126 14.14 11.77 20.36
N ARG A 127 13.03 12.49 20.51
CA ARG A 127 12.14 12.82 19.40
C ARG A 127 12.86 13.67 18.34
N HIS A 128 13.65 14.67 18.74
CA HIS A 128 14.48 15.45 17.82
C HIS A 128 15.51 14.58 17.07
N ARG A 129 16.18 13.64 17.77
CA ARG A 129 17.10 12.69 17.12
C ARG A 129 16.38 11.79 16.11
N GLN A 130 15.18 11.30 16.44
CA GLN A 130 14.38 10.49 15.53
C GLN A 130 13.93 11.28 14.30
N ILE A 131 13.46 12.52 14.47
CA ILE A 131 13.08 13.42 13.38
C ILE A 131 14.27 13.65 12.46
N LYS A 132 15.44 14.01 13.02
CA LYS A 132 16.66 14.25 12.25
C LYS A 132 17.03 13.02 11.41
N ARG A 133 17.07 11.83 12.02
CA ARG A 133 17.38 10.57 11.30
C ARG A 133 16.38 10.28 10.18
N ALA A 134 15.09 10.54 10.40
CA ALA A 134 14.06 10.34 9.37
C ALA A 134 14.21 11.33 8.22
N SER A 135 14.45 12.61 8.52
CA SER A 135 14.72 13.66 7.52
C SER A 135 15.97 13.34 6.71
N ASP A 136 17.09 13.01 7.38
CA ASP A 136 18.35 12.66 6.71
C ASP A 136 18.16 11.45 5.79
N LYS A 137 17.41 10.42 6.22
CA LYS A 137 17.08 9.26 5.39
C LYS A 137 16.29 9.68 4.15
N VAL A 138 15.24 10.50 4.29
CA VAL A 138 14.45 10.95 3.14
C VAL A 138 15.28 11.81 2.19
N MET A 139 16.06 12.76 2.70
CA MET A 139 16.95 13.60 1.88
C MET A 139 17.94 12.76 1.07
N ARG A 140 18.54 11.74 1.70
CA ARG A 140 19.44 10.81 1.01
C ARG A 140 18.73 10.03 -0.09
N LEU A 141 17.56 9.47 0.19
CA LEU A 141 16.78 8.71 -0.79
C LEU A 141 16.29 9.60 -1.95
N GLU A 142 15.90 10.85 -1.68
CA GLU A 142 15.58 11.82 -2.73
C GLU A 142 16.80 12.16 -3.59
N GLY A 143 17.97 12.34 -2.96
CA GLY A 143 19.24 12.55 -3.66
C GLY A 143 19.59 11.40 -4.60
N VAL A 144 19.43 10.15 -4.18
CA VAL A 144 19.63 8.96 -5.01
C VAL A 144 18.70 8.97 -6.23
N LEU A 145 17.43 9.29 -6.05
CA LEU A 145 16.47 9.34 -7.15
C LEU A 145 16.74 10.50 -8.11
N LEU A 146 17.12 11.68 -7.60
CA LEU A 146 17.46 12.84 -8.41
C LEU A 146 18.80 12.68 -9.16
N GLY A 147 19.71 11.87 -8.64
CA GLY A 147 20.99 11.54 -9.29
C GLY A 147 20.87 10.53 -10.44
N CYS A 148 19.69 9.94 -10.66
CA CYS A 148 19.45 9.08 -11.81
C CYS A 148 19.38 9.91 -13.11
N ASP A 149 19.63 9.26 -14.25
CA ASP A 149 19.26 9.83 -15.55
C ASP A 149 17.76 10.11 -15.61
N GLU A 150 17.39 11.30 -16.09
CA GLU A 150 16.04 11.87 -16.00
C GLU A 150 15.51 11.95 -14.55
N GLY A 151 16.38 12.30 -13.60
CA GLY A 151 16.16 12.20 -12.16
C GLY A 151 14.86 12.83 -11.65
N ARG A 152 14.38 13.92 -12.26
CA ARG A 152 13.08 14.54 -11.88
C ARG A 152 11.90 13.62 -12.24
N GLN A 153 11.91 13.04 -13.43
CA GLN A 153 10.91 12.08 -13.90
C GLN A 153 10.97 10.78 -13.10
N VAL A 154 12.18 10.29 -12.81
CA VAL A 154 12.43 9.12 -11.97
C VAL A 154 11.87 9.33 -10.57
N LYS A 155 12.29 10.40 -9.86
CA LYS A 155 11.79 10.74 -8.52
C LYS A 155 10.27 10.82 -8.50
N THR A 156 9.68 11.58 -9.43
CA THR A 156 8.23 11.79 -9.49
C THR A 156 7.48 10.47 -9.72
N THR A 157 7.97 9.63 -10.62
CA THR A 157 7.34 8.34 -10.93
C THR A 157 7.42 7.39 -9.73
N VAL A 158 8.60 7.27 -9.11
CA VAL A 158 8.78 6.45 -7.90
C VAL A 158 7.88 6.96 -6.77
N PHE A 159 7.83 8.27 -6.53
CA PHE A 159 6.97 8.84 -5.50
C PHE A 159 5.48 8.56 -5.77
N ASN A 160 5.02 8.75 -7.01
CA ASN A 160 3.61 8.53 -7.36
C ASN A 160 3.18 7.06 -7.23
N VAL A 161 4.07 6.11 -7.54
CA VAL A 161 3.79 4.67 -7.38
C VAL A 161 3.95 4.24 -5.93
N CYS A 162 5.09 4.55 -5.31
CA CYS A 162 5.49 4.02 -4.02
C CYS A 162 5.00 4.85 -2.82
N VAL A 163 4.54 6.10 -2.99
CA VAL A 163 4.01 6.95 -1.91
C VAL A 163 2.56 7.31 -2.16
N MET A 164 2.25 7.85 -3.34
CA MET A 164 0.87 8.26 -3.65
C MET A 164 -0.05 7.08 -3.94
N ASP A 165 0.50 5.93 -4.31
CA ASP A 165 -0.26 4.73 -4.65
C ASP A 165 -1.30 4.98 -5.77
N TYR A 166 -0.92 5.74 -6.80
CA TYR A 166 -1.82 6.07 -7.89
C TYR A 166 -2.13 4.86 -8.76
N GLU A 167 -3.38 4.38 -8.68
CA GLU A 167 -3.83 3.19 -9.41
C GLU A 167 -3.59 3.25 -10.93
N GLY A 168 -3.77 4.42 -11.54
CA GLY A 168 -3.57 4.61 -12.98
C GLY A 168 -2.16 4.29 -13.46
N LEU A 169 -1.18 4.28 -12.55
CA LEU A 169 0.21 3.96 -12.85
C LEU A 169 0.47 2.46 -12.96
N ARG A 170 -0.47 1.58 -12.59
CA ARG A 170 -0.34 0.15 -12.86
C ARG A 170 -0.19 -0.14 -14.35
N MET A 171 -0.88 0.61 -15.20
CA MET A 171 -0.86 0.48 -16.67
C MET A 171 -0.09 1.64 -17.33
N MET A 172 0.95 2.15 -16.66
CA MET A 172 1.77 3.24 -17.20
C MET A 172 2.44 2.86 -18.54
N PRO A 173 2.71 3.86 -19.42
CA PRO A 173 3.51 3.67 -20.63
C PRO A 173 4.91 3.12 -20.34
N GLU A 174 5.51 2.44 -21.32
CA GLU A 174 6.82 1.79 -21.14
C GLU A 174 7.95 2.77 -20.81
N ALA A 175 7.93 3.98 -21.37
CA ALA A 175 8.89 5.03 -21.00
C ALA A 175 8.85 5.36 -19.50
N GLN A 176 7.64 5.45 -18.93
CA GLN A 176 7.46 5.70 -17.50
C GLN A 176 7.83 4.48 -16.65
N LEU A 177 7.59 3.26 -17.16
CA LEU A 177 8.05 2.04 -16.50
C LEU A 177 9.58 1.98 -16.43
N LEU A 178 10.29 2.45 -17.46
CA LEU A 178 11.75 2.53 -17.45
C LEU A 178 12.24 3.50 -16.36
N TRP A 179 11.59 4.66 -16.19
CA TRP A 179 11.91 5.58 -15.09
C TRP A 179 11.68 4.93 -13.72
N LEU A 180 10.56 4.22 -13.55
CA LEU A 180 10.28 3.48 -12.32
C LEU A 180 11.39 2.45 -12.04
N LYS A 181 11.73 1.60 -13.02
CA LYS A 181 12.77 0.58 -12.87
C LYS A 181 14.13 1.18 -12.55
N ARG A 182 14.51 2.30 -13.21
CA ARG A 182 15.75 3.02 -12.95
C ARG A 182 15.82 3.49 -11.49
N GLY A 183 14.75 4.13 -11.01
CA GLY A 183 14.67 4.59 -9.62
C GLY A 183 14.67 3.43 -8.61
N LEU A 184 13.89 2.37 -8.87
CA LEU A 184 13.86 1.20 -7.98
C LEU A 184 15.22 0.49 -7.94
N ASN A 185 15.94 0.38 -9.06
CA ASN A 185 17.29 -0.18 -9.08
C ASN A 185 18.27 0.66 -8.26
N ALA A 186 18.20 1.99 -8.37
CA ALA A 186 19.03 2.88 -7.55
C ALA A 186 18.73 2.70 -6.05
N LEU A 187 17.45 2.54 -5.68
CA LEU A 187 17.04 2.26 -4.30
C LEU A 187 17.47 0.87 -3.81
N VAL A 188 17.49 -0.14 -4.68
CA VAL A 188 18.03 -1.48 -4.36
C VAL A 188 19.52 -1.37 -4.01
N SER A 189 20.30 -0.68 -4.83
CA SER A 189 21.73 -0.47 -4.58
C SER A 189 21.97 0.27 -3.27
N GLU A 190 21.21 1.35 -3.04
CA GLU A 190 21.29 2.14 -1.81
C GLU A 190 20.88 1.32 -0.56
N LYS A 191 19.86 0.47 -0.66
CA LYS A 191 19.50 -0.46 0.43
C LYS A 191 20.64 -1.44 0.72
N GLY A 192 21.22 -2.04 -0.32
CA GLY A 192 22.35 -2.96 -0.17
C GLY A 192 23.57 -2.33 0.51
N LEU A 193 23.89 -1.08 0.17
CA LEU A 193 24.98 -0.33 0.81
C LEU A 193 24.71 -0.07 2.30
N ARG A 194 23.47 0.27 2.66
CA ARG A 194 23.07 0.47 4.07
C ARG A 194 23.15 -0.82 4.87
N ASP A 195 22.58 -1.91 4.34
CA ASP A 195 22.57 -3.21 5.01
C ASP A 195 24.00 -3.75 5.20
N TYR A 196 24.91 -3.49 4.25
CA TYR A 196 26.33 -3.83 4.39
C TYR A 196 27.03 -2.99 5.47
N GLY A 197 26.83 -1.67 5.48
CA GLY A 197 27.42 -0.78 6.48
C GLY A 197 27.00 -1.10 7.91
N GLU A 198 25.74 -1.51 8.11
CA GLU A 198 25.23 -1.95 9.41
C GLU A 198 25.90 -3.25 9.89
N ARG A 199 26.19 -4.21 8.99
CA ARG A 199 26.85 -5.48 9.34
C ARG A 199 28.32 -5.32 9.71
N VAL A 200 29.01 -4.33 9.14
CA VAL A 200 30.44 -4.07 9.41
C VAL A 200 30.65 -3.22 10.68
N SER A 201 29.59 -2.57 11.17
CA SER A 201 29.63 -1.72 12.37
C SER A 201 29.25 -2.46 13.68
N ILE A 202 29.06 -3.78 13.61
CA ILE A 202 28.81 -4.69 14.75
C ILE A 202 30.07 -5.54 14.96
#